data_AF-A0A3C0BEB7-F1
#
_entry.id   AF-A0A3C0BEB7-F1
#
_cell.length_a   1.000
_cell.length_b   1.000
_cell.length_c   1.000
_cell.angle_alpha   90.00
_cell.angle_beta   90.00
_cell.angle_gamma   90.00
#
_symmetry.space_group_name_H-M   'P 1'
#
loop_
_entity.id
_entity.type
_entity.pdbx_description
1 polymer ?
#
loop_
_entity_poly.entity_id
_entity_poly.type
_entity_poly.pdbx_seq_one_letter_code
_entity_poly.pdbx_strand_id
1 'polypeptide(L)'
;ASRGSVIPLWVDQIKAGKEITLTDANMTRFMMTLNDAVDLVLYAFQHGESGDLFVQKAPAATLSVLAEALKLIYKTDTPVRTIGTRHGEKLYETLLTK
;
A
#
# COMPACT_ATOMS: atom_id res chain seq x y z
N ALA A 1 9.93 3.06 -2.28
CA ALA A 1 8.51 3.42 -2.03
C ALA A 1 8.05 4.37 -3.14
N SER A 2 6.81 4.25 -3.60
CA SER A 2 6.26 5.17 -4.60
C SER A 2 6.13 6.59 -4.02
N ARG A 3 6.37 7.62 -4.84
CA ARG A 3 6.25 9.02 -4.42
C ARG A 3 4.80 9.33 -4.04
N GLY A 4 4.60 9.96 -2.88
CA GLY A 4 3.27 10.32 -2.38
C GLY A 4 2.44 9.14 -1.83
N SER A 5 3.04 7.96 -1.66
CA SER A 5 2.38 6.83 -1.00
C SER A 5 2.29 7.01 0.52
N VAL A 6 1.46 6.19 1.17
CA VAL A 6 1.16 6.29 2.59
C VAL A 6 2.37 5.97 3.50
N ILE A 7 3.25 5.04 3.09
CA ILE A 7 4.41 4.66 3.91
C ILE A 7 5.38 5.83 4.13
N PRO A 8 5.86 6.54 3.08
CA PRO A 8 6.66 7.76 3.27
C PRO A 8 5.98 8.80 4.15
N LEU A 9 4.69 9.06 3.94
CA LEU A 9 3.92 10.01 4.74
C LEU A 9 3.96 9.65 6.23
N TRP A 10 3.69 8.38 6.57
CA TRP A 10 3.69 7.91 7.95
C TRP A 10 5.10 7.91 8.56
N VAL A 11 6.12 7.57 7.78
CA VAL A 11 7.53 7.68 8.22
C VAL A 11 7.88 9.12 8.56
N ASP A 12 7.48 10.08 7.73
CA ASP A 12 7.72 11.50 7.99
C ASP A 12 6.94 12.01 9.21
N GLN A 13 5.70 11.54 9.40
CA GLN A 13 4.91 11.82 10.61
C GLN A 13 5.60 11.29 11.87
N ILE A 14 6.02 10.01 11.88
CA ILE A 14 6.74 9.39 12.99
C ILE A 14 8.03 10.18 13.31
N LYS A 15 8.85 10.47 12.29
CA LYS A 15 10.11 11.23 12.48
C LYS A 15 9.90 12.65 12.98
N ALA A 16 8.76 13.26 12.65
CA ALA A 16 8.38 14.58 13.14
C ALA A 16 7.68 14.55 14.52
N GLY A 17 7.54 13.38 15.15
CA GLY A 17 6.81 13.22 16.41
C GLY A 17 5.31 13.49 16.29
N LYS A 18 4.75 13.39 15.07
CA LYS A 18 3.33 13.56 14.78
C LYS A 18 2.62 12.21 14.78
N GLU A 19 1.31 12.25 15.02
CA GLU A 19 0.43 11.09 14.91
C GLU A 19 0.39 10.55 13.47
N ILE A 20 0.24 9.23 13.35
CA ILE A 20 -0.04 8.58 12.08
C ILE A 20 -1.49 8.90 11.68
N THR A 21 -1.68 9.51 10.50
CA THR A 21 -3.03 9.76 9.98
C THR A 21 -3.52 8.58 9.15
N LEU A 22 -4.53 7.88 9.66
CA LEU A 22 -5.08 6.68 9.04
C LEU A 22 -6.53 6.92 8.59
N THR A 23 -6.91 6.48 7.40
CA THR A 23 -8.24 6.74 6.84
C THR A 23 -9.29 5.76 7.41
N ASP A 24 -9.15 4.47 7.09
CA ASP A 24 -9.96 3.39 7.63
C ASP A 24 -9.05 2.18 7.94
N ALA A 25 -9.17 1.63 9.15
CA ALA A 25 -8.31 0.55 9.64
C ALA A 25 -8.52 -0.76 8.88
N ASN A 26 -9.72 -0.95 8.31
CA ASN A 26 -10.13 -2.17 7.62
C ASN A 26 -9.84 -2.12 6.11
N MET A 27 -9.37 -0.98 5.59
CA MET A 27 -8.95 -0.89 4.20
C MET A 27 -7.83 -1.87 3.92
N THR A 28 -7.95 -2.62 2.82
CA THR A 28 -6.91 -3.55 2.36
C THR A 28 -6.25 -3.05 1.09
N ARG A 29 -4.94 -3.22 0.98
CA ARG A 29 -4.17 -2.88 -0.23
C ARG A 29 -3.24 -4.03 -0.59
N PHE A 30 -3.18 -4.32 -1.90
CA PHE A 30 -2.15 -5.19 -2.44
C PHE A 30 -0.80 -4.50 -2.34
N MET A 31 0.19 -5.24 -1.83
CA MET A 31 1.53 -4.76 -1.59
C MET A 31 2.45 -5.36 -2.64
N MET A 32 3.14 -4.50 -3.37
CA MET A 32 4.07 -4.88 -4.42
C MET A 32 5.31 -4.01 -4.30
N THR A 33 6.49 -4.61 -4.40
CA THR A 33 7.73 -3.83 -4.42
C THR A 33 7.91 -3.17 -5.79
N LEU A 34 8.78 -2.16 -5.87
CA LEU A 34 9.09 -1.55 -7.16
C LEU A 34 9.72 -2.57 -8.12
N ASN A 35 10.55 -3.48 -7.61
CA ASN A 35 11.19 -4.52 -8.40
C ASN A 35 10.14 -5.49 -8.96
N ASP A 36 9.19 -5.94 -8.13
CA ASP A 36 8.09 -6.82 -8.59
C ASP A 36 7.29 -6.18 -9.73
N ALA A 37 6.99 -4.87 -9.62
CA ALA A 37 6.29 -4.14 -10.66
C ALA A 37 7.10 -4.03 -11.96
N VAL A 38 8.42 -3.82 -11.87
CA VAL A 38 9.32 -3.82 -13.03
C VAL A 38 9.38 -5.22 -13.66
N ASP A 39 9.51 -6.26 -12.84
CA ASP A 39 9.57 -7.65 -13.27
C ASP A 39 8.28 -8.07 -14.00
N LEU A 40 7.11 -7.64 -13.52
CA LEU A 40 5.83 -7.85 -14.20
C LEU A 40 5.80 -7.20 -15.59
N VAL A 41 6.31 -5.98 -15.73
CA VAL A 41 6.38 -5.28 -17.01
C VAL A 41 7.34 -5.99 -17.98
N LEU A 42 8.51 -6.40 -17.51
CA LEU A 42 9.48 -7.15 -18.31
C LEU A 42 8.92 -8.52 -18.74
N TYR A 43 8.20 -9.19 -17.84
CA TYR A 43 7.54 -10.45 -18.15
C TYR A 43 6.49 -10.28 -19.24
N ALA A 44 5.61 -9.28 -19.11
CA ALA A 44 4.59 -8.97 -20.13
C ALA A 44 5.23 -8.55 -21.46
N PHE A 45 6.36 -7.84 -21.45
CA PHE A 45 7.08 -7.48 -22.67
C PHE A 45 7.64 -8.70 -23.41
N GLN A 46 8.12 -9.71 -22.70
CA GLN A 46 8.71 -10.91 -23.29
C GLN A 46 7.69 -11.97 -23.72
N HIS A 47 6.56 -12.06 -23.02
CA HIS A 47 5.61 -13.17 -23.15
C HIS A 47 4.21 -12.73 -23.60
N GLY A 48 3.97 -11.43 -23.74
CA GLY A 48 2.65 -10.89 -24.02
C GLY A 48 2.24 -11.04 -25.48
N GLU A 49 1.02 -11.50 -25.67
CA GLU A 49 0.33 -11.44 -26.95
C GLU A 49 -0.67 -10.27 -27.00
N SER A 50 -1.11 -9.92 -28.21
CA SER A 50 -2.06 -8.83 -28.40
C SER A 50 -3.38 -9.13 -27.70
N GLY A 51 -3.69 -8.35 -26.67
CA GLY A 51 -4.93 -8.47 -25.89
C GLY A 51 -4.76 -9.06 -24.49
N ASP A 52 -3.56 -9.51 -24.14
CA ASP A 52 -3.30 -10.09 -22.82
C ASP A 52 -3.32 -9.05 -21.71
N LEU A 53 -3.85 -9.47 -20.54
CA LEU A 53 -3.79 -8.73 -19.29
C LEU A 53 -2.96 -9.49 -18.27
N PHE A 54 -1.80 -8.96 -17.92
CA PHE A 54 -0.91 -9.54 -16.91
C PHE A 54 -1.20 -8.95 -15.54
N VAL A 55 -1.47 -9.83 -14.57
CA VAL A 55 -1.69 -9.48 -13.17
C VAL A 55 -0.79 -10.36 -12.31
N GLN A 56 0.09 -9.74 -11.52
CA GLN A 56 0.92 -10.45 -10.57
C GLN A 56 0.14 -10.75 -9.29
N LYS A 57 0.29 -11.97 -8.76
CA LYS A 57 -0.19 -12.31 -7.42
C LYS A 57 0.57 -11.48 -6.40
N ALA A 58 -0.14 -10.68 -5.62
CA ALA A 58 0.45 -9.83 -4.59
C ALA A 58 -0.21 -10.14 -3.23
N PRO A 59 0.54 -10.13 -2.12
CA PRO A 59 -0.04 -10.18 -0.79
C PRO A 59 -0.83 -8.90 -0.51
N ALA A 60 -1.82 -8.98 0.38
CA ALA A 60 -2.57 -7.82 0.84
C ALA A 60 -2.42 -7.65 2.36
N ALA A 61 -2.47 -6.40 2.82
CA ALA A 61 -2.49 -6.06 4.24
C ALA A 61 -3.56 -5.01 4.52
N THR A 62 -4.07 -5.01 5.74
CA THR A 62 -4.91 -3.90 6.23
C THR A 62 -4.05 -2.69 6.57
N LEU A 63 -4.63 -1.49 6.54
CA LEU A 63 -3.93 -0.28 6.97
C LEU A 63 -3.55 -0.32 8.45
N SER A 64 -4.33 -0.99 9.30
CA SER A 64 -3.99 -1.22 10.71
C SER A 64 -2.71 -2.04 10.88
N VAL A 65 -2.60 -3.18 10.18
CA VAL A 65 -1.40 -4.03 10.22
C VAL A 65 -0.19 -3.25 9.70
N LEU A 66 -0.36 -2.45 8.65
CA LEU A 66 0.73 -1.64 8.10
C LEU A 66 1.21 -0.56 9.08
N ALA A 67 0.29 0.11 9.78
CA ALA A 67 0.63 1.13 10.77
C ALA A 67 1.40 0.51 11.96
N GLU A 68 0.92 -0.61 12.50
CA GLU A 68 1.59 -1.34 13.58
C GLU A 68 2.97 -1.87 13.16
N ALA A 69 3.11 -2.37 11.93
CA ALA A 69 4.41 -2.81 11.41
C ALA A 69 5.42 -1.64 11.38
N LEU A 70 5.01 -0.44 10.97
CA LEU A 70 5.88 0.74 11.01
C LEU A 70 6.24 1.14 12.44
N LYS A 71 5.28 1.15 13.37
CA LYS A 71 5.55 1.43 14.80
C LYS A 71 6.62 0.49 15.36
N LEU A 72 6.52 -0.81 15.05
CA LEU A 72 7.49 -1.82 15.47
C LEU A 72 8.89 -1.59 14.86
N ILE A 73 8.96 -1.33 13.55
CA ILE A 73 10.23 -1.08 12.83
C ILE A 73 10.95 0.15 13.42
N TYR A 74 10.21 1.23 13.70
CA TYR A 74 10.75 2.46 14.25
C TYR A 74 10.84 2.49 15.77
N LYS A 75 10.44 1.39 16.45
CA LYS A 75 10.44 1.25 17.92
C LYS A 75 9.77 2.44 18.63
N THR A 76 8.61 2.84 18.11
CA THR A 76 7.83 4.00 18.60
C THR A 76 6.42 3.58 18.98
N ASP A 77 5.83 4.27 19.94
CA ASP A 77 4.40 4.17 20.26
C ASP A 77 3.60 5.36 19.72
N THR A 78 3.97 5.85 18.55
CA THR A 78 3.29 6.96 17.88
C THR A 78 1.77 6.70 17.80
N PRO A 79 0.92 7.63 18.28
CA PRO A 79 -0.53 7.47 18.20
C PRO A 79 -1.02 7.41 16.76
N VAL A 80 -2.11 6.67 16.54
CA VAL A 80 -2.80 6.58 15.25
C VAL A 80 -4.12 7.34 15.36
N ARG A 81 -4.32 8.34 14.50
CA ARG A 81 -5.55 9.12 14.42
C ARG A 81 -6.33 8.77 13.16
N THR A 82 -7.55 8.27 13.35
CA THR A 82 -8.47 8.00 12.24
C THR A 82 -9.04 9.31 11.71
N ILE A 83 -8.79 9.61 10.43
CA ILE A 83 -9.27 10.83 9.74
C ILE A 83 -10.49 10.55 8.83
N GLY A 84 -10.89 9.30 8.72
CA GLY A 84 -11.99 8.85 7.86
C GLY A 84 -11.57 8.62 6.41
N THR A 85 -12.39 7.86 5.70
CA THR A 85 -12.25 7.58 4.27
C THR A 85 -12.32 8.87 3.45
N ARG A 86 -11.32 9.09 2.59
CA ARG A 86 -11.30 10.25 1.69
C ARG A 86 -12.15 9.98 0.46
N HIS A 87 -12.58 11.06 -0.20
CA HIS A 87 -13.37 10.95 -1.43
C HIS A 87 -12.63 10.13 -2.50
N GLY A 88 -13.32 9.15 -3.08
CA GLY A 88 -12.78 8.29 -4.14
C GLY A 88 -11.97 7.08 -3.66
N GLU A 89 -11.75 6.91 -2.36
CA GLU A 89 -11.08 5.72 -1.82
C GLU A 89 -12.03 4.52 -1.75
N LYS A 90 -11.51 3.33 -2.07
CA LYS A 90 -12.21 2.05 -1.90
C LYS A 90 -11.76 1.35 -0.62
N LEU A 91 -12.67 0.56 -0.04
CA LEU A 91 -12.35 -0.32 1.10
C LEU A 91 -11.39 -1.45 0.71
N TYR A 92 -11.59 -2.02 -0.48
CA TYR A 92 -10.73 -3.07 -1.04
C TYR A 92 -10.49 -2.80 -2.52
N GLU A 93 -9.34 -3.26 -3.00
CA GLU A 93 -8.99 -3.20 -4.43
C GLU A 93 -9.31 -4.53 -5.11
N THR A 94 -9.62 -4.47 -6.42
CA THR A 94 -9.91 -5.65 -7.25
C THR A 94 -8.83 -5.77 -8.31
N LEU A 95 -8.12 -6.91 -8.35
CA LEU A 95 -7.12 -7.17 -9.38
C LEU A 95 -7.74 -7.66 -10.70
N LEU A 96 -8.76 -8.52 -10.63
CA LEU A 96 -9.48 -9.07 -11.77
C LEU A 96 -10.98 -9.07 -11.46
N THR A 97 -11.78 -8.58 -12.40
CA THR A 97 -13.25 -8.67 -12.30
C THR A 97 -13.71 -10.11 -12.55
N LYS A 98 -14.89 -10.46 -12.05
CA LYS A 98 -15.56 -11.71 -12.43
C LYS A 98 -16.05 -11.66 -13.87
#